data_AF-A0A2G9GG62-F1
#
_entry.id   AF-A0A2G9GG62-F1
#
_cell.length_a   1.000
_cell.length_b   1.000
_cell.length_c   1.000
_cell.angle_alpha   90.00
_cell.angle_beta   90.00
_cell.angle_gamma   90.00
#
_symmetry.space_group_name_H-M   'P 1'
#
loop_
_entity.id
_entity.type
_entity.pdbx_description
1 polymer ?
#
loop_
_entity_poly.entity_id
_entity_poly.type
_entity_poly.pdbx_seq_one_letter_code
_entity_poly.pdbx_strand_id
1 'polypeptide(L)'
;MHGGLSPDLDDLDQIRNLQRPTDVPETGLLCDLLWSDPCKEVKGWGMNDRGVSYTFGADKVTEFLQKLDLDLICRAHQVVEDGYEFFADRQLVTIFSAPNYCGEFDNAGAMMSVDETLMCSFQILKPAERKPRFGFGSTTTAKPGTPQMKTKSFLGAKIG
;
A
#
# COMPACT_ATOMS: atom_id res chain seq x y z
N MET A 1 2.39 4.36 -6.80
CA MET A 1 2.04 3.35 -7.83
C MET A 1 1.17 2.25 -7.20
N HIS A 2 0.66 1.26 -7.94
CA HIS A 2 -0.12 0.17 -7.32
C HIS A 2 0.78 -0.99 -6.86
N GLY A 3 1.53 -1.59 -7.79
CA GLY A 3 2.54 -2.61 -7.56
C GLY A 3 3.76 -2.03 -6.86
N GLY A 4 4.89 -2.03 -7.53
CA GLY A 4 6.11 -1.44 -7.01
C GLY A 4 7.07 -1.17 -8.15
N LEU A 5 8.37 -1.21 -7.85
CA LEU A 5 9.40 -0.88 -8.82
C LEU A 5 9.47 -1.88 -9.99
N SER A 6 10.09 -1.45 -11.08
CA SER A 6 10.45 -2.32 -12.21
C SER A 6 11.97 -2.29 -12.41
N PRO A 7 12.61 -3.41 -12.78
CA PRO A 7 14.00 -3.39 -13.24
C PRO A 7 14.20 -2.57 -14.52
N ASP A 8 13.11 -2.31 -15.26
CA ASP A 8 13.11 -1.51 -16.49
C ASP A 8 12.79 -0.02 -16.24
N LEU A 9 12.58 0.39 -14.97
CA LEU A 9 12.27 1.78 -14.63
C LEU A 9 13.53 2.54 -14.21
N ASP A 10 14.06 3.31 -15.15
CA ASP A 10 15.22 4.18 -14.94
C ASP A 10 14.85 5.66 -14.86
N ASP A 11 13.78 6.08 -15.54
CA ASP A 11 13.33 7.47 -15.66
C ASP A 11 11.79 7.54 -15.62
N LEU A 12 11.24 8.58 -14.98
CA LEU A 12 9.80 8.81 -14.91
C LEU A 12 9.16 9.09 -16.27
N ASP A 13 9.92 9.58 -17.26
CA ASP A 13 9.47 9.76 -18.65
C ASP A 13 9.08 8.43 -19.30
N GLN A 14 9.66 7.29 -18.88
CA GLN A 14 9.23 5.99 -19.38
C GLN A 14 7.77 5.71 -19.01
N ILE A 15 7.33 6.15 -17.82
CA ILE A 15 5.93 6.05 -17.39
C ILE A 15 5.07 7.08 -18.15
N ARG A 16 5.54 8.32 -18.28
CA ARG A 16 4.80 9.41 -18.97
C ARG A 16 4.52 9.08 -20.44
N ASN A 17 5.42 8.34 -21.08
CA ASN A 17 5.35 7.97 -22.49
C ASN A 17 4.58 6.67 -22.78
N LEU A 18 4.09 5.96 -21.75
CA LEU A 18 3.22 4.80 -21.95
C LEU A 18 1.97 5.20 -22.76
N GLN A 19 1.82 4.60 -23.93
CA GLN A 19 0.72 4.90 -24.83
C GLN A 19 -0.60 4.41 -24.22
N ARG A 20 -1.65 5.22 -24.34
CA ARG A 20 -3.00 4.92 -23.84
C ARG A 20 -4.02 5.09 -24.98
N PRO A 21 -5.03 4.21 -25.08
CA PRO A 21 -5.30 3.06 -24.20
C PRO A 21 -4.30 1.91 -24.44
N THR A 22 -4.07 1.09 -23.42
CA THR A 22 -3.27 -0.14 -23.51
C THR A 22 -3.82 -1.16 -22.51
N ASP A 23 -3.76 -2.44 -22.87
CA ASP A 23 -3.94 -3.53 -21.92
C ASP A 23 -2.67 -3.69 -21.06
N VAL A 24 -2.80 -4.39 -19.93
CA VAL A 24 -1.65 -4.75 -19.08
C VAL A 24 -0.92 -5.92 -19.74
N PRO A 25 0.35 -5.77 -20.14
CA PRO A 25 1.13 -6.85 -20.73
C PRO A 25 1.47 -7.92 -19.68
N GLU A 26 1.87 -9.11 -20.14
CA GLU A 26 2.32 -10.20 -19.25
C GLU A 26 3.64 -9.88 -18.54
N THR A 27 4.50 -9.06 -19.16
CA THR A 27 5.84 -8.69 -18.64
C THR A 27 6.21 -7.24 -18.96
N GLY A 28 7.30 -6.77 -18.36
CA GLY A 28 7.89 -5.46 -18.60
C GLY A 28 7.27 -4.35 -17.74
N LEU A 29 7.74 -3.12 -17.98
CA LEU A 29 7.48 -1.95 -17.14
C LEU A 29 6.03 -1.83 -16.62
N LEU A 30 5.02 -1.81 -17.50
CA LEU A 30 3.63 -1.62 -17.05
C LEU A 30 3.14 -2.78 -16.17
N CYS A 31 3.54 -4.02 -16.47
CA CYS A 31 3.22 -5.17 -15.62
C CYS A 31 3.84 -4.98 -14.23
N ASP A 32 5.13 -4.63 -14.17
CA ASP A 32 5.85 -4.49 -12.91
C ASP A 32 5.30 -3.38 -12.02
N LEU A 33 4.98 -2.22 -12.59
CA LEU A 33 4.36 -1.09 -11.88
C LEU A 33 3.04 -1.47 -11.18
N LEU A 34 2.41 -2.56 -11.60
CA LEU A 34 1.14 -3.07 -11.09
C LEU A 34 1.30 -4.33 -10.22
N TRP A 35 2.32 -5.15 -10.44
CA TRP A 35 2.42 -6.51 -9.87
C TRP A 35 3.65 -6.80 -9.02
N SER A 36 4.67 -5.94 -9.01
CA SER A 36 5.86 -6.17 -8.17
C SER A 36 5.60 -5.87 -6.69
N ASP A 37 6.37 -6.53 -5.82
CA ASP A 37 6.24 -6.43 -4.37
C ASP A 37 7.58 -6.21 -3.64
N PRO A 38 7.61 -5.40 -2.57
CA PRO A 38 8.76 -5.36 -1.66
C PRO A 38 8.89 -6.68 -0.88
N CYS A 39 10.12 -7.14 -0.66
CA CYS A 39 10.43 -8.36 0.09
C CYS A 39 11.64 -8.13 1.02
N LYS A 40 11.52 -8.49 2.31
CA LYS A 40 12.57 -8.27 3.32
C LYS A 40 13.72 -9.27 3.19
N GLU A 41 13.43 -10.42 2.59
CA GLU A 41 14.33 -11.56 2.43
C GLU A 41 15.19 -11.45 1.15
N VAL A 42 14.85 -10.53 0.25
CA VAL A 42 15.54 -10.31 -1.03
C VAL A 42 16.49 -9.12 -0.93
N LYS A 43 17.68 -9.28 -1.51
CA LYS A 43 18.59 -8.18 -1.85
C LYS A 43 18.62 -8.04 -3.36
N GLY A 44 18.37 -6.85 -3.88
CA GLY A 44 18.21 -6.63 -5.32
C GLY A 44 16.83 -7.04 -5.82
N TRP A 45 16.79 -7.80 -6.91
CA TRP A 45 15.57 -8.31 -7.53
C TRP A 45 15.42 -9.82 -7.29
N GLY A 46 14.20 -10.27 -7.03
CA GLY A 46 13.83 -11.68 -6.89
C GLY A 46 12.63 -12.02 -7.77
N MET A 47 12.38 -13.31 -7.97
CA MET A 47 11.12 -13.75 -8.60
C MET A 47 9.96 -13.56 -7.62
N ASN A 48 8.78 -13.23 -8.14
CA ASN A 48 7.59 -13.10 -7.31
C ASN A 48 6.83 -14.42 -7.21
N ASP A 49 6.55 -14.87 -5.99
CA ASP A 49 5.78 -16.11 -5.71
C ASP A 49 4.33 -16.03 -6.21
N ARG A 50 3.85 -14.83 -6.57
CA ARG A 50 2.57 -14.63 -7.28
C ARG A 50 2.59 -15.16 -8.72
N GLY A 51 3.75 -15.52 -9.26
CA GLY A 51 3.92 -16.00 -10.64
C GLY A 51 3.89 -14.89 -11.69
N VAL A 52 3.98 -13.63 -11.28
CA VAL A 52 3.99 -12.45 -12.16
C VAL A 52 4.95 -11.38 -11.61
N SER A 53 5.73 -10.76 -12.49
CA SER A 53 6.70 -9.72 -12.13
C SER A 53 7.74 -10.19 -11.09
N TYR A 54 8.28 -9.25 -10.31
CA TYR A 54 9.45 -9.40 -9.45
C TYR A 54 9.14 -9.00 -8.01
N THR A 55 9.96 -9.50 -7.09
CA THR A 55 10.14 -8.92 -5.77
C THR A 55 11.37 -8.01 -5.76
N PHE A 56 11.39 -7.00 -4.87
CA PHE A 56 12.54 -6.10 -4.72
C PHE A 56 12.89 -5.82 -3.26
N GLY A 57 14.19 -5.74 -3.00
CA GLY A 57 14.75 -5.48 -1.68
C GLY A 57 14.75 -4.01 -1.28
N ALA A 58 15.08 -3.75 -0.01
CA ALA A 58 15.21 -2.40 0.52
C ALA A 58 16.30 -1.59 -0.19
N ASP A 59 17.36 -2.25 -0.66
CA ASP A 59 18.43 -1.63 -1.44
C ASP A 59 17.91 -1.02 -2.75
N LYS A 60 16.94 -1.66 -3.41
CA LYS A 60 16.32 -1.14 -4.63
C LYS A 60 15.37 0.03 -4.38
N VAL A 61 14.72 0.07 -3.21
CA VAL A 61 13.95 1.24 -2.79
C VAL A 61 14.87 2.44 -2.61
N THR A 62 15.95 2.28 -1.84
CA THR A 62 16.90 3.37 -1.58
C THR A 62 17.57 3.86 -2.86
N GLU A 63 18.05 2.95 -3.72
CA GLU A 63 18.67 3.27 -5.01
C GLU A 63 17.73 4.08 -5.90
N PHE A 64 16.48 3.64 -6.04
CA PHE A 64 15.47 4.29 -6.87
C PHE A 64 15.15 5.71 -6.39
N LEU A 65 14.91 5.87 -5.08
CA LEU A 65 14.59 7.16 -4.48
C LEU A 65 15.74 8.16 -4.62
N GLN A 66 16.98 7.72 -4.38
CA GLN A 66 18.16 8.56 -4.57
C GLN A 66 18.35 8.95 -6.04
N LYS A 67 18.16 8.01 -6.96
CA LYS A 67 18.33 8.26 -8.41
C LYS A 67 17.35 9.29 -8.93
N LEU A 68 16.11 9.27 -8.45
CA LEU A 68 15.03 10.13 -8.94
C LEU A 68 14.72 11.33 -8.04
N ASP A 69 15.53 11.56 -7.01
CA ASP A 69 15.36 12.66 -6.03
C ASP A 69 13.96 12.67 -5.39
N LEU A 70 13.59 11.54 -4.80
CA LEU A 70 12.30 11.31 -4.15
C LEU A 70 12.48 10.85 -2.70
N ASP A 71 11.49 11.16 -1.85
CA ASP A 71 11.54 10.80 -0.42
C ASP A 71 10.83 9.49 -0.07
N LEU A 72 9.76 9.15 -0.79
CA LEU A 72 8.83 8.08 -0.40
C LEU A 72 8.18 7.39 -1.60
N ILE A 73 8.16 6.06 -1.58
CA ILE A 73 7.28 5.25 -2.43
C ILE A 73 5.98 4.96 -1.68
N CYS A 74 4.85 5.44 -2.18
CA CYS A 74 3.52 5.04 -1.71
C CYS A 74 2.90 4.00 -2.66
N ARG A 75 2.49 2.84 -2.13
CA ARG A 75 2.00 1.71 -2.93
C ARG A 75 0.84 0.90 -2.34
N ALA A 76 0.23 0.10 -3.23
CA ALA A 76 -0.94 -0.79 -3.16
C ALA A 76 -0.78 -2.25 -2.68
N HIS A 77 -1.66 -3.09 -3.28
CA HIS A 77 -1.51 -4.51 -3.62
C HIS A 77 -1.40 -5.56 -2.51
N GLN A 78 -0.60 -5.36 -1.47
CA GLN A 78 -0.44 -6.32 -0.38
C GLN A 78 -1.41 -5.99 0.76
N VAL A 79 -2.16 -6.99 1.22
CA VAL A 79 -2.94 -6.91 2.45
C VAL A 79 -1.96 -6.81 3.63
N VAL A 80 -2.14 -5.80 4.48
CA VAL A 80 -1.31 -5.56 5.67
C VAL A 80 -2.21 -5.36 6.89
N GLU A 81 -1.77 -5.84 8.06
CA GLU A 81 -2.60 -5.98 9.26
C GLU A 81 -3.31 -4.68 9.68
N ASP A 82 -2.56 -3.57 9.80
CA ASP A 82 -3.10 -2.28 10.23
C ASP A 82 -3.64 -1.42 9.07
N GLY A 83 -3.73 -1.97 7.86
CA GLY A 83 -4.07 -1.24 6.64
C GLY A 83 -2.95 -0.34 6.11
N TYR A 84 -1.84 -0.20 6.84
CA TYR A 84 -0.60 0.35 6.30
C TYR A 84 0.62 -0.37 6.89
N GLU A 85 1.72 -0.41 6.14
CA GLU A 85 3.01 -0.93 6.63
C GLU A 85 4.17 -0.16 5.99
N PHE A 86 5.17 0.20 6.79
CA PHE A 86 6.42 0.79 6.30
C PHE A 86 7.46 -0.29 5.99
N PHE A 87 8.27 -0.02 4.97
CA PHE A 87 9.39 -0.84 4.52
C PHE A 87 10.61 0.07 4.22
N ALA A 88 11.81 -0.53 4.16
CA ALA A 88 13.07 0.14 3.83
C ALA A 88 13.27 1.45 4.63
N ASP A 89 13.37 1.36 5.96
CA ASP A 89 13.56 2.53 6.84
C ASP A 89 12.54 3.66 6.61
N ARG A 90 11.27 3.27 6.35
CA ARG A 90 10.13 4.15 6.08
C ARG A 90 10.20 4.89 4.73
N GLN A 91 11.08 4.47 3.83
CA GLN A 91 11.18 4.98 2.46
C GLN A 91 10.13 4.38 1.52
N LEU A 92 9.46 3.30 1.91
CA LEU A 92 8.29 2.77 1.22
C LEU A 92 7.14 2.56 2.21
N VAL A 93 5.92 2.87 1.79
CA VAL A 93 4.71 2.58 2.53
C VAL A 93 3.70 1.84 1.65
N THR A 94 3.21 0.70 2.17
CA THR A 94 2.07 -0.03 1.64
C THR A 94 0.80 0.50 2.29
N ILE A 95 -0.23 0.83 1.52
CA ILE A 95 -1.57 1.22 1.97
C ILE A 95 -2.57 0.19 1.45
N PHE A 96 -3.40 -0.34 2.34
CA PHE A 96 -4.50 -1.23 2.00
C PHE A 96 -5.79 -0.71 2.63
N SER A 97 -6.81 -0.44 1.83
CA SER A 97 -8.01 0.30 2.28
C SER A 97 -9.27 -0.56 2.41
N ALA A 98 -9.18 -1.87 2.15
CA ALA A 98 -10.31 -2.79 2.31
C ALA A 98 -10.21 -3.57 3.65
N PRO A 99 -10.92 -3.14 4.71
CA PRO A 99 -10.90 -3.85 5.98
C PRO A 99 -11.60 -5.20 5.88
N ASN A 100 -11.08 -6.18 6.63
CA ASN A 100 -11.54 -7.57 6.61
C ASN A 100 -11.62 -8.11 5.16
N TYR A 101 -10.48 -8.02 4.48
CA TYR A 101 -10.37 -8.38 3.07
C TYR A 101 -10.88 -9.81 2.83
N CYS A 102 -11.67 -9.99 1.76
CA CYS A 102 -12.38 -11.23 1.42
C CYS A 102 -13.24 -11.86 2.55
N GLY A 103 -13.42 -11.22 3.71
CA GLY A 103 -14.06 -11.83 4.87
C GLY A 103 -13.21 -12.89 5.59
N GLU A 104 -11.95 -13.05 5.19
CA GLU A 104 -11.01 -14.07 5.68
C GLU A 104 -9.88 -13.45 6.49
N PHE A 105 -9.49 -12.23 6.16
CA PHE A 105 -8.50 -11.46 6.91
C PHE A 105 -9.18 -10.62 7.99
N ASP A 106 -8.51 -10.36 9.11
CA ASP A 106 -8.97 -9.42 10.15
C ASP A 106 -8.24 -8.07 10.05
N ASN A 107 -7.71 -7.76 8.86
CA ASN A 107 -6.94 -6.54 8.62
C ASN A 107 -7.82 -5.29 8.73
N ALA A 108 -7.24 -4.20 9.21
CA ALA A 108 -7.82 -2.88 9.03
C ALA A 108 -7.62 -2.36 7.60
N GLY A 109 -8.41 -1.35 7.25
CA GLY A 109 -8.12 -0.47 6.12
C GLY A 109 -7.39 0.78 6.61
N ALA A 110 -6.57 1.41 5.78
CA ALA A 110 -6.01 2.72 6.07
C ALA A 110 -6.16 3.69 4.90
N MET A 111 -6.10 4.97 5.23
CA MET A 111 -5.93 6.09 4.30
C MET A 111 -4.75 6.94 4.77
N MET A 112 -3.86 7.28 3.84
CA MET A 112 -2.76 8.21 4.10
C MET A 112 -3.16 9.62 3.67
N SER A 113 -3.00 10.58 4.57
CA SER A 113 -3.14 12.02 4.28
C SER A 113 -1.75 12.65 4.23
N VAL A 114 -1.49 13.42 3.19
CA VAL A 114 -0.23 14.16 2.98
C VAL A 114 -0.58 15.64 3.00
N ASP A 115 0.01 16.41 3.91
CA ASP A 115 -0.24 17.85 4.03
C ASP A 115 0.73 18.70 3.18
N GLU A 116 0.57 20.02 3.22
CA GLU A 116 1.39 20.99 2.47
C GLU A 116 2.89 20.95 2.85
N THR A 117 3.22 20.40 4.02
CA THR A 117 4.60 20.20 4.47
C THR A 117 5.14 18.80 4.14
N LEU A 118 4.38 18.04 3.34
CA LEU A 118 4.61 16.63 3.01
C LEU A 118 4.57 15.69 4.22
N MET A 119 3.94 16.12 5.33
CA MET A 119 3.77 15.26 6.49
C MET A 119 2.72 14.19 6.20
N CYS A 120 3.09 12.93 6.40
CA CYS A 120 2.21 11.78 6.21
C CYS A 120 1.54 11.38 7.54
N SER A 121 0.20 11.32 7.55
CA SER A 121 -0.60 10.82 8.66
C SER A 121 -1.58 9.74 8.20
N PHE A 122 -1.99 8.85 9.12
CA PHE A 122 -2.81 7.69 8.80
C PHE A 122 -4.11 7.68 9.56
N GLN A 123 -5.19 7.43 8.82
CA GLN A 123 -6.52 7.18 9.35
C GLN A 123 -6.81 5.68 9.20
N ILE A 124 -7.10 5.00 10.31
CA ILE A 124 -7.29 3.54 10.33
C ILE A 124 -8.79 3.23 10.48
N LEU A 125 -9.29 2.38 9.60
CA LEU A 125 -10.65 1.86 9.56
C LEU A 125 -10.63 0.38 9.95
N LYS A 126 -11.06 0.08 11.18
CA LYS A 126 -11.16 -1.32 11.62
C LYS A 126 -12.33 -2.04 10.92
N PRO A 127 -12.27 -3.38 10.77
CA PRO A 127 -13.42 -4.17 10.36
C PRO A 127 -14.67 -3.82 11.16
N ALA A 128 -15.80 -3.70 10.48
CA ALA A 128 -17.08 -3.50 11.16
C ALA A 128 -17.42 -4.77 11.96
N GLU A 129 -17.90 -4.60 13.20
CA GLU A 129 -18.43 -5.71 13.97
C GLU A 129 -19.58 -6.38 13.19
N ARG A 130 -19.48 -7.69 12.99
CA ARG A 130 -20.58 -8.45 12.40
C ARG A 130 -21.75 -8.39 13.37
N LYS A 131 -22.78 -7.58 13.07
CA LYS A 131 -24.03 -7.63 13.83
C LYS A 131 -24.54 -9.08 13.79
N PRO A 132 -24.77 -9.74 14.95
CA PRO A 132 -25.39 -11.04 14.94
C PRO A 132 -26.72 -10.91 14.18
N ARG A 133 -26.95 -11.81 13.20
CA ARG A 133 -28.25 -11.89 12.55
C ARG A 133 -29.24 -12.25 13.66
N PHE A 134 -30.00 -11.27 14.13
CA PHE A 134 -31.09 -11.50 15.06
C PHE A 134 -32.07 -12.46 14.39
N GLY A 135 -32.11 -13.70 14.89
CA GLY A 135 -33.30 -14.53 14.76
C GLY A 135 -34.48 -13.76 15.35
N PHE A 136 -35.62 -13.84 14.69
CA PHE A 136 -36.88 -13.21 15.12
C PHE A 136 -37.10 -13.41 16.63
N GLY A 137 -37.07 -12.32 17.40
CA GLY A 137 -37.38 -12.38 18.84
C GLY A 137 -36.98 -11.13 19.63
N SER A 138 -37.93 -10.20 19.77
CA SER A 138 -38.05 -9.20 20.84
C SER A 138 -37.24 -7.89 20.76
N THR A 139 -38.02 -6.81 20.81
CA THR A 139 -37.73 -5.36 20.91
C THR A 139 -36.79 -4.97 22.05
N THR A 140 -35.74 -4.19 21.75
CA THR A 140 -35.31 -3.01 22.54
C THR A 140 -34.47 -2.07 21.68
N THR A 141 -34.75 -0.77 21.76
CA THR A 141 -34.08 0.31 21.04
C THR A 141 -32.72 0.65 21.65
N ALA A 142 -31.64 0.47 20.90
CA ALA A 142 -30.31 1.01 21.23
C ALA A 142 -29.80 1.91 20.09
N LYS A 143 -29.39 3.13 20.45
CA LYS A 143 -28.85 4.15 19.53
C LYS A 143 -27.52 3.70 18.92
N PRO A 144 -27.25 3.96 17.62
CA PRO A 144 -25.95 3.70 17.04
C PRO A 144 -24.92 4.75 17.50
N GLY A 145 -23.85 4.29 18.15
CA GLY A 145 -22.64 5.09 18.38
C GLY A 145 -21.83 5.20 17.10
N THR A 146 -21.30 6.38 16.83
CA THR A 146 -20.42 6.68 15.70
C THR A 146 -19.10 5.91 15.83
N PRO A 147 -18.53 5.33 14.74
CA PRO A 147 -17.22 4.71 14.78
C PRO A 147 -16.16 5.74 15.19
N GLN A 148 -15.35 5.41 16.21
CA GLN A 148 -14.25 6.29 16.63
C GLN A 148 -13.07 6.14 15.67
N MET A 149 -12.83 7.17 14.87
CA MET A 149 -11.62 7.33 14.08
C MET A 149 -10.43 7.60 15.01
N LYS A 150 -9.35 6.83 14.85
CA LYS A 150 -8.06 7.11 15.51
C LYS A 150 -7.07 7.60 14.46
N THR A 151 -6.63 8.84 14.60
CA THR A 151 -5.57 9.43 13.78
C THR A 151 -4.22 9.14 14.42
N LYS A 152 -3.28 8.56 13.67
CA LYS A 152 -1.87 8.48 14.07
C LYS A 152 -1.03 9.34 13.13
N SER A 153 -0.33 10.32 13.69
CA SER A 153 0.63 11.17 12.97
C SER A 153 2.05 10.66 13.21
N PHE A 154 2.86 10.55 12.16
CA PHE A 154 4.28 10.27 12.29
C PHE A 154 5.07 11.37 11.57
N LEU A 155 6.07 11.95 12.24
CA LEU A 155 7.03 12.80 11.54
C LEU A 155 7.85 11.91 10.60
N GLY A 156 7.85 12.24 9.31
CA GLY A 156 8.93 11.85 8.42
C GLY A 156 10.20 12.51 8.95
N ALA A 157 11.26 11.72 9.17
CA ALA A 157 12.55 12.30 9.47
C ALA A 157 12.96 13.12 8.26
N LYS A 158 13.23 14.42 8.45
CA LYS A 158 14.03 15.18 7.49
C LYS A 158 15.38 14.45 7.39
N ILE A 159 15.60 13.78 6.27
CA ILE A 159 16.92 13.26 5.92
C ILE A 159 17.69 14.49 5.43
N GLY A 160 18.50 15.06 6.33
CA GLY A 160 19.45 16.13 5.99
C GLY A 160 20.78 15.55 5.53
#